data_AF-A0A519FB24-F1
#
_entry.id   AF-A0A519FB24-F1
#
_cell.length_a   1.000
_cell.length_b   1.000
_cell.length_c   1.000
_cell.angle_alpha   90.00
_cell.angle_beta   90.00
_cell.angle_gamma   90.00
#
_symmetry.space_group_name_H-M   'P 1'
#
loop_
_entity.id
_entity.type
_entity.pdbx_description
1 polymer ?
#
loop_
_entity_poly.entity_id
_entity_poly.type
_entity_poly.pdbx_seq_one_letter_code
_entity_poly.pdbx_strand_id
1 'polypeptide(L)' 'MSRLLLNCDIGESYGAWTMGLDADVMPYIDCANIACGFHAGDP' A
#
# COMPACT_ATOMS: atom_id res chain seq x y z
N MET A 1 -16.91 2.07 22.39
CA MET A 1 -15.98 2.91 21.59
C MET A 1 -15.90 2.34 20.19
N SER A 2 -15.87 3.20 19.15
CA SER A 2 -15.38 2.79 17.83
C SER A 2 -13.85 2.74 17.86
N ARG A 3 -13.28 1.71 17.24
CA ARG A 3 -11.83 1.58 17.04
C ARG A 3 -11.43 2.44 15.83
N LEU A 4 -10.36 3.22 15.94
CA LEU A 4 -9.74 3.89 14.78
C LEU A 4 -9.03 2.85 13.91
N LEU A 5 -9.13 3.01 12.59
CA LEU A 5 -8.45 2.17 11.62
C LEU A 5 -7.24 2.91 11.04
N LEU A 6 -6.13 2.21 10.89
CA LEU A 6 -4.94 2.72 10.22
C LEU A 6 -4.91 2.25 8.77
N ASN A 7 -4.72 3.18 7.84
CA ASN A 7 -4.56 2.86 6.41
C ASN A 7 -3.17 3.29 5.91
N CYS A 8 -2.74 2.66 4.82
CA CYS A 8 -1.53 3.04 4.10
C CYS A 8 -1.73 2.76 2.61
N ASP A 9 -1.10 3.59 1.77
CA ASP A 9 -1.03 3.38 0.32
C ASP A 9 0.05 2.31 0.04
N ILE A 10 -0.30 1.32 -0.76
CA ILE A 10 0.46 0.07 -0.98
C ILE A 10 0.45 -0.26 -2.47
N GLY A 11 1.43 -1.04 -2.93
CA GLY A 11 1.50 -1.46 -4.33
C GLY A 11 1.89 -0.32 -5.26
N GLU A 12 2.59 0.69 -4.76
CA GLU A 12 3.02 1.86 -5.54
C GLU A 12 4.35 1.65 -6.29
N SER A 13 4.86 0.41 -6.32
CA SER A 13 5.97 0.04 -7.20
C SER A 13 5.55 0.15 -8.69
N TYR A 14 6.52 0.22 -9.61
CA TYR A 14 6.23 0.21 -11.06
C TYR A 14 7.36 -0.43 -11.88
N GLY A 15 7.06 -1.54 -12.56
CA GLY A 15 7.99 -2.30 -13.36
C GLY A 15 9.21 -2.74 -12.54
N ALA A 16 10.39 -2.26 -12.91
CA ALA A 16 11.63 -2.59 -12.18
C ALA A 16 11.86 -1.72 -10.92
N TRP A 17 11.04 -0.69 -10.68
CA TRP A 17 11.21 0.22 -9.55
C TRP A 17 10.37 -0.22 -8.36
N THR A 18 11.06 -0.50 -7.25
CA THR A 18 10.42 -0.75 -5.96
C THR A 18 10.18 0.57 -5.23
N MET A 19 8.95 0.76 -4.74
CA MET A 19 8.54 1.86 -3.89
C MET A 19 7.92 1.29 -2.61
N GLY A 20 8.20 1.93 -1.47
CA GLY A 20 7.64 1.55 -0.18
C GLY A 20 8.34 0.36 0.48
N LEU A 21 7.80 -0.03 1.64
CA LEU A 21 8.20 -1.20 2.43
C LEU A 21 6.94 -2.02 2.74
N ASP A 22 6.19 -2.36 1.70
CA ASP A 22 4.82 -2.90 1.80
C ASP A 22 4.75 -4.13 2.72
N ALA A 23 5.71 -5.04 2.60
CA ALA A 23 5.79 -6.24 3.44
C ALA A 23 6.03 -5.92 4.92
N ASP A 24 6.80 -4.87 5.22
CA ASP A 24 7.12 -4.48 6.60
C ASP A 24 5.96 -3.72 7.24
N VAL A 25 5.20 -2.93 6.49
CA VAL A 25 4.09 -2.13 7.02
C VAL A 25 2.77 -2.92 7.12
N MET A 26 2.57 -3.93 6.26
CA MET A 26 1.33 -4.71 6.19
C MET A 26 0.84 -5.30 7.53
N PRO A 27 1.72 -5.78 8.45
CA PRO A 27 1.27 -6.31 9.74
C PRO A 27 0.66 -5.26 10.69
N TYR A 28 0.84 -3.96 10.41
CA TYR A 28 0.46 -2.87 11.32
C TYR A 28 -0.77 -2.07 10.88
N ILE A 29 -1.27 -2.28 9.66
CA ILE A 29 -2.38 -1.52 9.09
C ILE A 29 -3.69 -2.33 9.09
N ASP A 30 -4.81 -1.62 9.17
CA ASP A 30 -6.14 -2.21 9.08
C ASP A 30 -6.69 -2.19 7.64
N CYS A 31 -6.22 -1.26 6.81
CA CYS A 31 -6.67 -1.08 5.42
C CYS A 31 -5.48 -0.77 4.49
N ALA A 32 -5.46 -1.36 3.30
CA ALA A 32 -4.47 -1.09 2.26
C ALA A 32 -5.14 -0.42 1.06
N ASN A 33 -4.63 0.74 0.63
CA ASN A 33 -5.09 1.43 -0.58
C ASN A 33 -4.13 1.05 -1.72
N ILE A 34 -4.57 0.20 -2.65
CA ILE A 34 -3.70 -0.33 -3.69
C ILE A 34 -3.69 0.59 -4.91
N ALA A 35 -2.52 0.91 -5.46
CA ALA A 35 -2.40 1.67 -6.70
C ALA A 35 -3.00 0.91 -7.91
N CYS A 36 -3.54 1.67 -8.87
CA CYS A 36 -4.39 1.11 -9.94
C CYS A 36 -3.80 1.24 -11.36
N GLY A 37 -2.51 1.52 -11.53
CA GLY A 37 -1.85 1.47 -12.84
C GLY A 37 -1.67 2.80 -13.58
N PHE A 38 -2.15 3.91 -13.02
CA PHE A 38 -1.99 5.24 -13.64
C PHE A 38 -0.85 6.03 -13.03
N HIS A 39 -0.90 6.29 -11.72
CA HIS A 39 0.17 7.02 -11.03
C HIS A 39 1.28 6.10 -10.51
N ALA A 40 0.94 4.83 -10.25
CA ALA A 40 1.81 3.75 -9.81
C ALA A 40 1.09 2.38 -9.94
N GLY A 41 1.79 1.29 -9.66
CA GLY A 41 1.31 -0.08 -9.79
C GLY A 41 1.36 -0.58 -11.23
N ASP A 42 1.69 -1.85 -11.43
CA ASP A 42 1.59 -2.55 -12.70
C ASP A 42 1.12 -4.01 -12.47
N PRO A 43 0.49 -4.66 -13.48
CA PRO A 43 -0.06 -6.02 -13.35
C PRO A 43 0.96 -7.13 -13.12
#